data_AF-W1NII6-F1
#
_entry.id   AF-W1NII6-F1
#
_cell.length_a   1.000
_cell.length_b   1.000
_cell.length_c   1.000
_cell.angle_alpha   90.00
_cell.angle_beta   90.00
_cell.angle_gamma   90.00
#
_symmetry.space_group_name_H-M   'P 1'
#
loop_
_entity.id
_entity.type
_entity.pdbx_description
1 polymer ?
#
loop_
_entity_poly.entity_id
_entity_poly.type
_entity_poly.pdbx_seq_one_letter_code
_entity_poly.pdbx_strand_id
1 'polypeptide(L)'
;MKILEVILTLKSSKEHHATRWPNKIYAVLAVQQAKLKTKMIKTNQDDFAWKGKFVFQVEDFFLIKPDAFLNLKIYRPRRLLSNELLGYARTPASGVMRFEGWSFSSLPVSGLSDMPLGLVNFGLVLWPARHATMEFFKEKGGMEIYGL
;
A
#
# COMPACT_ATOMS: atom_id res chain seq x y z
N MET A 1 -21.39 -1.87 6.61
CA MET A 1 -20.49 -1.99 5.45
C MET A 1 -19.80 -0.67 5.20
N LYS A 2 -18.50 -0.71 4.89
CA LYS A 2 -17.63 0.46 4.73
C LYS A 2 -16.81 0.35 3.46
N ILE A 3 -16.34 1.51 2.99
CA ILE A 3 -15.29 1.59 1.98
C ILE A 3 -14.00 1.95 2.70
N LEU A 4 -12.99 1.11 2.50
CA LEU A 4 -11.64 1.28 2.99
C LEU A 4 -10.76 1.74 1.84
N GLU A 5 -10.29 2.97 1.92
CA GLU A 5 -9.28 3.52 1.03
C GLU A 5 -7.90 3.36 1.65
N VAL A 6 -6.94 2.91 0.86
CA VAL A 6 -5.55 2.82 1.27
C VAL A 6 -4.71 3.61 0.27
N ILE A 7 -4.29 4.80 0.68
CA ILE A 7 -3.43 5.68 -0.10
C ILE A 7 -1.99 5.26 0.15
N LEU A 8 -1.34 4.74 -0.86
CA LEU A 8 0.03 4.30 -0.84
C LEU A 8 0.91 5.36 -1.49
N THR A 9 1.92 5.84 -0.76
CA THR A 9 2.96 6.73 -1.28
C THR A 9 4.32 6.08 -1.11
N LEU A 10 4.99 5.82 -2.22
CA LEU A 10 6.35 5.28 -2.28
C LEU A 10 7.30 6.43 -2.55
N LYS A 11 8.31 6.61 -1.72
CA LYS A 11 9.36 7.61 -1.95
C LYS A 11 10.74 7.01 -1.68
N SER A 12 11.70 7.25 -2.56
CA SER A 12 13.10 6.92 -2.28
C SER A 12 13.65 7.81 -1.17
N SER A 13 14.41 7.23 -0.23
CA SER A 13 15.18 8.03 0.73
C SER A 13 16.47 8.46 0.05
N LYS A 14 16.69 9.76 -0.14
CA LYS A 14 18.00 10.29 -0.57
C LYS A 14 19.03 10.29 0.57
N GLU A 15 18.56 10.21 1.82
CA GLU A 15 19.38 10.53 2.98
C GLU A 15 20.12 9.32 3.56
N HIS A 16 19.70 8.08 3.28
CA HIS A 16 20.26 6.90 3.95
C HIS A 16 20.59 5.79 2.93
N HIS A 17 21.84 5.81 2.45
CA HIS A 17 22.58 4.77 1.71
C HIS A 17 22.34 4.62 0.19
N ALA A 18 23.44 4.30 -0.49
CA ALA A 18 23.65 4.20 -1.94
C ALA A 18 22.89 3.05 -2.66
N THR A 19 21.80 2.54 -2.08
CA THR A 19 21.08 1.38 -2.57
C THR A 19 19.90 1.79 -3.45
N ARG A 20 20.05 1.64 -4.77
CA ARG A 20 19.05 2.03 -5.75
C ARG A 20 17.85 1.07 -5.76
N TRP A 21 16.64 1.61 -5.80
CA TRP A 21 15.42 0.82 -6.02
C TRP A 21 15.51 -0.05 -7.29
N PRO A 22 14.98 -1.28 -7.30
CA PRO A 22 14.90 -2.07 -8.53
C PRO A 22 14.07 -1.35 -9.59
N ASN A 23 14.54 -1.30 -10.85
CA ASN A 23 13.92 -0.57 -11.96
C ASN A 23 12.40 -0.75 -12.13
N LYS A 24 11.88 -1.90 -11.70
CA LYS A 24 10.46 -2.19 -11.67
C LYS A 24 10.09 -2.84 -10.35
N ILE A 25 8.98 -2.41 -9.77
CA ILE A 25 8.36 -3.02 -8.60
C ILE A 25 6.85 -3.13 -8.79
N TYR A 26 6.17 -3.84 -7.92
CA TYR A 26 4.72 -3.76 -7.77
C TYR A 26 4.32 -3.96 -6.31
N ALA A 27 3.19 -3.38 -5.91
CA ALA A 27 2.63 -3.54 -4.58
C ALA A 27 1.42 -4.48 -4.62
N VAL A 28 1.23 -5.20 -3.53
CA VAL A 28 0.10 -6.08 -3.29
C VAL A 28 -0.47 -5.75 -1.92
N LEU A 29 -1.76 -5.45 -1.87
CA LEU A 29 -2.48 -5.26 -0.62
C LEU A 29 -3.55 -6.35 -0.48
N ALA A 30 -3.50 -7.09 0.61
CA ALA A 30 -4.51 -8.06 0.98
C ALA A 30 -5.29 -7.59 2.20
N VAL A 31 -6.61 -7.64 2.09
CA VAL A 31 -7.59 -7.29 3.12
C VAL A 31 -8.61 -8.43 3.15
N GLN A 32 -8.70 -9.15 4.27
CA GLN A 32 -9.48 -10.41 4.35
C GLN A 32 -9.04 -11.42 3.26
N GLN A 33 -10.00 -11.91 2.47
CA GLN A 33 -9.79 -12.79 1.32
C GLN A 33 -9.53 -12.00 0.03
N ALA A 34 -9.78 -10.68 0.02
CA ALA A 34 -9.58 -9.84 -1.14
C ALA A 34 -8.11 -9.43 -1.27
N LYS A 35 -7.61 -9.42 -2.50
CA LYS A 35 -6.23 -9.08 -2.81
C LYS A 35 -6.19 -8.22 -4.07
N LEU A 36 -5.59 -7.05 -3.94
CA LEU A 36 -5.37 -6.14 -5.06
C LEU A 36 -3.87 -5.99 -5.32
N LYS A 37 -3.52 -5.79 -6.59
CA LYS A 37 -2.15 -5.66 -7.08
C LYS A 37 -2.06 -4.44 -7.98
N THR A 38 -1.00 -3.66 -7.81
CA THR A 38 -0.75 -2.51 -8.69
C THR A 38 -0.30 -2.94 -10.08
N LYS A 39 -0.37 -2.03 -11.06
CA LYS A 39 0.43 -2.14 -12.28
C LYS A 39 1.91 -2.13 -11.92
N MET A 40 2.74 -2.50 -12.90
CA MET A 40 4.19 -2.41 -12.75
C MET A 40 4.61 -0.95 -12.60
N ILE A 41 5.24 -0.62 -11.49
CA ILE A 41 5.73 0.71 -11.17
C ILE A 41 7.18 0.79 -11.60
N LYS A 42 7.52 1.80 -12.42
CA LYS A 42 8.91 2.09 -12.82
C LYS A 42 9.52 3.07 -11.82
N THR A 43 10.70 2.75 -11.29
CA THR A 43 11.31 3.50 -10.17
C THR A 43 12.54 4.31 -10.57
N ASN A 44 12.63 4.68 -11.86
CA ASN A 44 13.71 5.41 -12.55
C ASN A 44 14.62 6.15 -11.54
N GLN A 45 15.82 5.62 -11.29
CA GLN A 45 16.55 5.72 -10.01
C GLN A 45 17.02 7.14 -9.62
N ASP A 46 17.21 7.32 -8.30
CA ASP A 46 17.71 8.46 -7.49
C ASP A 46 16.65 9.41 -6.87
N ASP A 47 15.52 9.66 -7.54
CA ASP A 47 14.39 10.43 -6.97
C ASP A 47 13.04 9.87 -7.44
N PHE A 48 12.64 8.77 -6.82
CA PHE A 48 11.39 8.10 -7.15
C PHE A 48 10.31 8.54 -6.16
N ALA A 49 9.21 9.07 -6.69
CA ALA A 49 7.97 9.26 -5.97
C ALA A 49 6.82 8.64 -6.78
N TRP A 50 6.04 7.78 -6.14
CA TRP A 50 4.82 7.22 -6.72
C TRP A 50 3.69 7.26 -5.71
N LYS A 51 2.48 7.47 -6.21
CA LYS A 51 1.27 7.49 -5.39
C LYS A 51 0.19 6.65 -6.08
N GLY A 52 -0.47 5.81 -5.30
CA GLY A 52 -1.62 5.06 -5.76
C GLY A 52 -2.61 4.82 -4.62
N LYS A 53 -3.80 4.36 -4.98
CA LYS A 53 -4.88 4.10 -4.05
C LYS A 53 -5.44 2.71 -4.26
N PHE A 54 -5.57 1.96 -3.18
CA PHE A 54 -6.39 0.75 -3.16
C PHE A 54 -7.75 1.06 -2.54
N VAL A 55 -8.80 0.47 -3.08
CA VAL A 55 -10.16 0.62 -2.57
C VAL A 55 -10.77 -0.75 -2.33
N PHE A 56 -11.24 -0.99 -1.10
CA PHE A 56 -11.91 -2.22 -0.70
C PHE A 56 -13.27 -1.91 -0.10
N GLN A 57 -14.23 -2.77 -0.38
CA GLN A 57 -15.46 -2.84 0.39
C GLN A 57 -15.25 -3.83 1.54
N VAL A 58 -15.48 -3.40 2.77
CA VAL A 58 -15.27 -4.21 3.97
C VAL A 58 -16.50 -4.21 4.87
N GLU A 59 -16.71 -5.31 5.57
CA GLU A 59 -17.78 -5.44 6.56
C GLU A 59 -17.40 -4.75 7.87
N ASP A 60 -18.39 -4.29 8.64
CA ASP A 60 -18.13 -3.63 9.93
C ASP A 60 -17.45 -4.60 10.92
N PHE A 61 -17.82 -5.88 10.87
CA PHE A 61 -17.24 -6.92 11.73
C PHE A 61 -15.74 -7.12 11.51
N PHE A 62 -15.25 -6.92 10.28
CA PHE A 62 -13.81 -7.01 9.98
C PHE A 62 -12.99 -6.04 10.82
N LEU A 63 -13.50 -4.83 11.03
CA LEU A 63 -12.78 -3.75 11.68
C LEU A 63 -12.65 -3.94 13.21
N ILE A 64 -13.53 -4.76 13.79
CA ILE A 64 -13.53 -5.07 15.23
C ILE A 64 -12.91 -6.43 15.54
N LYS A 65 -12.57 -7.22 14.52
CA LYS A 65 -11.97 -8.54 14.70
C LYS A 65 -10.50 -8.38 15.14
N PRO A 66 -10.07 -8.98 16.26
CA PRO A 66 -8.70 -8.79 16.78
C PRO A 66 -7.61 -9.39 15.87
N ASP A 67 -7.95 -10.40 15.07
CA ASP A 67 -7.07 -11.08 14.13
C ASP A 67 -7.24 -10.59 12.67
N ALA A 68 -7.95 -9.48 12.45
CA ALA A 68 -8.06 -8.86 11.14
C ALA A 68 -6.85 -7.97 10.84
N PHE A 69 -6.21 -8.22 9.70
CA PHE A 69 -5.03 -7.47 9.26
C PHE A 69 -5.12 -7.05 7.80
N LEU A 70 -4.53 -5.89 7.54
CA LEU A 70 -4.15 -5.45 6.21
C LEU A 70 -2.70 -5.83 5.99
N ASN A 71 -2.42 -6.49 4.87
CA ASN A 71 -1.08 -6.97 4.54
C ASN A 71 -0.60 -6.31 3.25
N LEU A 72 0.32 -5.35 3.38
CA LEU A 72 0.96 -4.70 2.25
C LEU A 72 2.30 -5.36 1.96
N LYS A 73 2.54 -5.76 0.71
CA LYS A 73 3.80 -6.35 0.26
C LYS A 73 4.30 -5.64 -0.99
N ILE A 74 5.59 -5.33 -1.02
CA ILE A 74 6.28 -4.75 -2.18
C ILE A 74 7.19 -5.82 -2.77
N TYR A 75 7.14 -5.99 -4.09
CA TYR A 75 7.89 -7.01 -4.78
C TYR A 75 8.71 -6.44 -5.93
N ARG A 76 9.88 -7.04 -6.16
CA ARG A 76 10.62 -6.96 -7.42
C ARG A 76 10.26 -8.17 -8.29
N PRO A 77 9.82 -7.96 -9.54
CA PRO A 77 9.60 -9.07 -10.46
C PRO A 77 10.93 -9.72 -10.84
N ARG A 78 10.99 -11.05 -10.83
CA ARG A 78 12.11 -11.84 -11.37
C ARG A 78 11.61 -12.69 -12.54
N ARG A 79 12.41 -12.79 -13.60
CA ARG A 79 11.99 -13.48 -14.83
C ARG A 79 11.97 -15.01 -14.69
N LEU A 80 12.91 -15.56 -13.93
CA LEU A 80 13.18 -17.01 -13.85
C LEU A 80 13.05 -17.57 -12.41
N LEU A 81 12.78 -16.72 -11.44
CA LEU A 81 12.67 -17.07 -10.02
C LEU A 81 11.37 -16.51 -9.46
N SER A 82 11.00 -16.96 -8.26
CA SER A 82 9.94 -16.30 -7.49
C SER A 82 10.24 -14.80 -7.34
N ASN A 83 9.19 -13.99 -7.33
CA ASN A 83 9.32 -12.56 -7.14
C ASN A 83 9.92 -12.28 -5.76
N GLU A 84 10.89 -11.39 -5.72
CA GLU A 84 11.63 -11.05 -4.51
C GLU A 84 10.76 -10.09 -3.68
N LEU A 85 10.50 -10.46 -2.43
CA LEU A 85 9.83 -9.60 -1.46
C LEU A 85 10.82 -8.54 -0.98
N LEU A 86 10.50 -7.27 -1.20
CA LEU A 86 11.34 -6.15 -0.78
C LEU A 86 10.85 -5.53 0.54
N GLY A 87 9.56 -5.62 0.83
CA GLY A 87 9.00 -5.00 2.03
C GLY A 87 7.65 -5.58 2.38
N TYR A 88 7.36 -5.63 3.67
CA TYR A 88 6.10 -6.16 4.20
C TYR A 88 5.63 -5.39 5.42
N ALA A 89 4.42 -4.81 5.34
CA ALA A 89 3.72 -4.24 6.49
C ALA A 89 2.47 -5.05 6.81
N ARG A 90 2.24 -5.21 8.10
CA ARG A 90 1.03 -5.79 8.66
C ARG A 90 0.40 -4.79 9.61
N THR A 91 -0.79 -4.33 9.28
CA THR A 91 -1.53 -3.35 10.10
C THR A 91 -2.82 -3.98 10.62
N PRO A 92 -3.06 -3.98 11.94
CA PRO A 92 -4.35 -4.42 12.48
C PRO A 92 -5.49 -3.55 11.95
N ALA A 93 -6.59 -4.16 11.50
CA ALA A 93 -7.75 -3.43 10.99
C ALA A 93 -8.39 -2.53 12.06
N SER A 94 -8.34 -2.96 13.32
CA SER A 94 -8.79 -2.21 14.48
C SER A 94 -8.05 -0.89 14.70
N GLY A 95 -6.82 -0.76 14.20
CA GLY A 95 -6.06 0.48 14.26
C GLY A 95 -6.73 1.61 13.50
N VAL A 96 -7.40 1.33 12.39
CA VAL A 96 -8.07 2.35 11.55
C VAL A 96 -9.27 2.97 12.25
N MET A 97 -10.01 2.18 13.03
CA MET A 97 -11.17 2.65 13.79
C MET A 97 -10.79 3.57 14.96
N ARG A 98 -9.63 3.35 15.58
CA ARG A 98 -9.18 4.11 16.76
C ARG A 98 -8.84 5.57 16.44
N PHE A 99 -8.53 5.89 15.19
CA PHE A 99 -8.10 7.22 14.77
C PHE A 99 -9.17 7.91 13.91
N GLU A 100 -10.45 7.77 14.31
CA GLU A 100 -11.59 8.44 13.66
C GLU A 100 -11.68 8.21 12.14
N GLY A 101 -11.21 7.04 11.68
CA GLY A 101 -11.22 6.66 10.28
C GLY A 101 -9.99 7.07 9.48
N TRP A 102 -8.90 7.54 10.11
CA TRP A 102 -7.63 7.86 9.44
C TRP A 102 -6.44 7.21 10.13
N SER A 103 -5.60 6.42 9.46
CA SER A 103 -4.38 5.87 10.08
C SER A 103 -3.19 5.97 9.14
N PHE A 104 -2.00 6.23 9.68
CA PHE A 104 -0.77 6.36 8.90
C PHE A 104 0.27 5.38 9.42
N SER A 105 1.01 4.78 8.50
CA SER A 105 2.12 3.90 8.84
C SER A 105 3.21 3.96 7.79
N SER A 106 4.43 3.67 8.23
CA SER A 106 5.62 3.66 7.39
C SER A 106 6.24 2.27 7.43
N LEU A 107 6.66 1.79 6.27
CA LEU A 107 7.23 0.46 6.06
C LEU A 107 8.65 0.62 5.50
N PRO A 108 9.69 0.13 6.20
CA PRO A 108 11.00 -0.04 5.57
C PRO A 108 10.95 -1.07 4.44
N VAL A 109 11.67 -0.77 3.37
CA VAL A 109 11.87 -1.68 2.25
C VAL A 109 13.34 -2.01 2.19
N SER A 110 13.68 -3.29 2.10
CA SER A 110 15.03 -3.81 2.00
C SER A 110 15.17 -4.73 0.78
N GLY A 111 16.36 -4.73 0.17
CA GLY A 111 16.67 -5.70 -0.88
C GLY A 111 17.11 -7.05 -0.30
N LEU A 112 17.49 -8.00 -1.18
CA LEU A 112 18.12 -9.27 -0.79
C LEU A 112 19.27 -9.19 0.24
N SER A 113 19.97 -8.05 0.33
CA SER A 113 21.11 -7.88 1.23
C SER A 113 20.75 -7.26 2.58
N ASP A 114 19.46 -7.23 2.94
CA ASP A 114 18.88 -6.52 4.09
C ASP A 114 19.17 -5.01 4.15
N MET A 115 19.86 -4.48 3.13
CA MET A 115 20.16 -3.06 2.99
C MET A 115 18.88 -2.28 2.71
N PRO A 116 18.63 -1.18 3.43
CA PRO A 116 17.45 -0.36 3.22
C PRO A 116 17.46 0.28 1.82
N LEU A 117 16.34 0.19 1.13
CA LEU A 117 16.04 0.82 -0.16
C LEU A 117 15.23 2.12 0.02
N GLY A 118 14.44 2.22 1.09
CA GLY A 118 13.64 3.40 1.39
C GLY A 118 12.46 3.12 2.32
N LEU A 119 11.54 4.08 2.36
CA LEU A 119 10.33 4.03 3.17
C LEU A 119 9.09 4.10 2.28
N VAL A 120 8.13 3.25 2.58
CA VAL A 120 6.77 3.31 2.03
C VAL A 120 5.86 3.90 3.08
N ASN A 121 5.22 5.02 2.76
CA ASN A 121 4.19 5.59 3.61
C ASN A 121 2.83 5.18 3.08
N PHE A 122 1.95 4.71 3.97
CA PHE A 122 0.57 4.45 3.60
C PHE A 122 -0.39 5.04 4.62
N GLY A 123 -1.41 5.70 4.08
CA GLY A 123 -2.56 6.21 4.80
C GLY A 123 -3.76 5.30 4.56
N LEU A 124 -4.54 5.07 5.59
CA LEU A 124 -5.78 4.29 5.59
C LEU A 124 -6.91 5.26 5.91
N VAL A 125 -7.96 5.26 5.09
CA VAL A 125 -9.15 6.07 5.33
C VAL A 125 -10.40 5.20 5.25
N LEU A 126 -11.29 5.33 6.21
CA LEU A 126 -12.51 4.54 6.29
C LEU A 126 -13.75 5.41 6.11
N TRP A 127 -14.57 5.06 5.12
CA TRP A 127 -15.80 5.77 4.78
C TRP A 127 -17.03 4.89 4.97
N PRO A 128 -18.16 5.43 5.44
CA PRO A 128 -19.45 4.74 5.31
C PRO A 128 -19.74 4.44 3.83
N ALA A 129 -20.14 3.21 3.49
CA ALA A 129 -20.39 2.83 2.09
C ALA A 129 -21.48 3.70 1.42
N ARG A 130 -22.45 4.20 2.21
CA ARG A 130 -23.48 5.15 1.76
C ARG A 130 -22.94 6.49 1.25
N HIS A 131 -21.72 6.86 1.60
CA HIS A 131 -21.07 8.09 1.14
C HIS A 131 -20.14 7.85 -0.04
N ALA A 132 -19.91 6.62 -0.48
CA ALA A 132 -19.06 6.31 -1.62
C ALA A 132 -19.77 6.69 -2.93
N THR A 133 -19.70 7.98 -3.29
CA THR A 133 -20.16 8.49 -4.58
C THR A 133 -19.11 8.23 -5.66
N MET A 134 -19.49 8.30 -6.95
CA MET A 134 -18.56 8.22 -8.08
C MET A 134 -17.39 9.23 -8.02
N GLU A 135 -17.49 10.27 -7.19
CA GLU A 135 -16.42 11.24 -6.98
C GLU A 135 -15.24 10.70 -6.18
N PHE A 136 -15.42 9.64 -5.39
CA PHE A 136 -14.32 8.93 -4.73
C PHE A 136 -13.38 8.28 -5.75
N PHE A 137 -13.89 7.91 -6.92
CA PHE A 137 -13.12 7.29 -8.00
C PHE A 137 -12.52 8.30 -8.98
N LYS A 138 -12.81 9.60 -8.83
CA LYS A 138 -12.16 10.62 -9.66
C LYS A 138 -10.71 10.77 -9.22
N GLU A 139 -9.80 10.58 -10.16
CA GLU A 139 -8.37 10.87 -10.01
C GLU A 139 -8.17 12.33 -9.56
N LYS A 140 -7.92 12.57 -8.28
CA LYS A 140 -7.35 13.85 -7.84
C LYS A 140 -5.83 13.75 -7.88
N GLY A 141 -5.23 14.35 -8.92
CA GLY A 141 -3.78 14.56 -9.01
C GLY A 141 -2.95 13.40 -9.55
N GLY A 142 -3.44 12.65 -10.56
CA GLY A 142 -2.67 11.61 -11.25
C GLY A 142 -2.41 10.33 -10.43
N MET A 143 -3.25 10.06 -9.43
CA MET A 143 -3.14 8.91 -8.53
C MET A 143 -3.85 7.69 -9.10
N GLU A 144 -3.11 6.63 -9.41
CA GLU A 144 -3.68 5.39 -9.92
C GLU A 144 -4.60 4.72 -8.88
N ILE A 145 -5.77 4.24 -9.31
CA ILE A 145 -6.77 3.59 -8.45
C ILE A 145 -6.85 2.10 -8.76
N TYR A 146 -6.89 1.29 -7.71
CA TYR A 146 -6.95 -0.17 -7.75
C TYR A 146 -8.07 -0.65 -6.84
N GLY A 147 -9.07 -1.35 -7.37
CA GLY A 147 -10.18 -1.88 -6.56
C GLY A 147 -11.54 -1.59 -7.16
N LEU A 148 -12.57 -1.76 -6.33
CA LEU A 148 -13.95 -1.37 -6.66
C LEU A 148 -14.02 0.14 -6.90
#